data_AF-A0A8S3UG04-F1
#
_entry.id   AF-A0A8S3UG04-F1
#
_cell.length_a   1.000
_cell.length_b   1.000
_cell.length_c   1.000
_cell.angle_alpha   90.00
_cell.angle_beta   90.00
_cell.angle_gamma   90.00
#
_symmetry.space_group_name_H-M   'P 1'
#
loop_
_entity.id
_entity.type
_entity.pdbx_description
1 polymer ?
#
loop_
_entity_poly.entity_id
_entity_poly.type
_entity_poly.pdbx_seq_one_letter_code
_entity_poly.pdbx_strand_id
1 'polypeptide(L)'
;MTETFVTYLLPGLLLRKIHKQAKPAEKSLAIDTAFLQKLSRNHQFQKASENIPETKSRCSEHKEEVSFMCSTCTVLVCASCVTGNHNGHTFSKLVDVIAKLRVENETQIHVKTNEANQNMKQIEDNLKSFEYGVDSVINAIIKRKDKIKRMIDKSVAEMITLVKNQSKKQKEKLMLMLSDSKSLLVAGQTIEKRDRN
;
A
#
# COMPACT_ATOMS: atom_id res chain seq x y z
N MET A 1 -16.88 -0.88 -56.78
CA MET A 1 -16.09 -1.33 -55.62
C MET A 1 -15.44 -0.09 -55.01
N THR A 2 -15.93 0.39 -53.88
CA THR A 2 -15.19 1.36 -53.06
C THR A 2 -15.51 1.06 -51.61
N GLU A 3 -14.48 0.62 -50.91
CA GLU A 3 -14.50 0.13 -49.55
C GLU A 3 -14.91 1.21 -48.55
N THR A 4 -15.61 0.74 -47.54
CA THR A 4 -16.13 1.44 -46.37
C THR A 4 -15.02 2.04 -45.51
N PHE A 5 -15.01 3.37 -45.38
CA PHE A 5 -14.36 4.06 -44.26
C PHE A 5 -15.30 4.05 -43.04
N VAL A 6 -15.24 3.01 -42.22
CA VAL A 6 -15.76 3.06 -40.85
C VAL A 6 -14.63 3.59 -39.98
N THR A 7 -14.67 4.88 -39.68
CA THR A 7 -13.74 5.56 -38.78
C THR A 7 -13.95 5.07 -37.35
N TYR A 8 -13.03 4.23 -36.87
CA TYR A 8 -12.96 3.78 -35.48
C TYR A 8 -12.48 4.92 -34.55
N LEU A 9 -13.37 5.87 -34.24
CA LEU A 9 -13.19 6.89 -33.20
C LEU A 9 -13.67 6.41 -31.82
N LEU A 10 -13.20 5.25 -31.35
CA LEU A 10 -13.51 4.73 -30.01
C LEU A 10 -12.35 4.41 -29.05
N PRO A 11 -11.05 4.32 -29.45
CA PRO A 11 -9.99 4.01 -28.48
C PRO A 11 -9.74 5.13 -27.45
N GLY A 12 -9.76 6.40 -27.89
CA GLY A 12 -9.32 7.53 -27.06
C GLY A 12 -10.26 7.88 -25.90
N LEU A 13 -11.56 7.70 -26.06
CA LEU A 13 -12.58 7.98 -25.04
C LEU A 13 -12.62 6.91 -23.94
N LEU A 14 -12.34 5.66 -24.28
CA LEU A 14 -12.26 4.54 -23.33
C LEU A 14 -11.00 4.65 -22.45
N LEU A 15 -9.84 4.95 -23.03
CA LEU A 15 -8.60 5.16 -22.29
C LEU A 15 -8.69 6.33 -21.31
N ARG A 16 -9.26 7.47 -21.74
CA ARG A 16 -9.47 8.64 -20.85
C ARG A 16 -10.43 8.35 -19.69
N LYS A 17 -11.49 7.55 -19.90
CA LYS A 17 -12.41 7.14 -18.83
C LYS A 17 -11.77 6.17 -17.84
N ILE A 18 -10.88 5.28 -18.29
CA ILE A 18 -10.13 4.37 -17.41
C ILE A 18 -9.16 5.17 -16.54
N HIS A 19 -8.41 6.11 -17.13
CA HIS A 19 -7.43 6.94 -16.42
C HIS A 19 -8.06 7.88 -15.37
N LYS A 20 -9.27 8.41 -15.65
CA LYS A 20 -10.00 9.30 -14.72
C LYS A 20 -10.60 8.55 -13.53
N GLN A 21 -10.82 7.24 -13.65
CA GLN A 21 -11.38 6.37 -12.60
C GLN A 21 -10.30 5.63 -11.77
N ALA A 22 -9.03 5.68 -12.16
CA ALA A 22 -7.91 5.11 -11.41
C ALA A 22 -7.35 6.06 -10.31
N LYS A 23 -7.54 7.38 -10.46
CA LYS A 23 -7.13 8.40 -9.48
C LYS A 23 -7.61 8.19 -8.03
N PRO A 24 -8.79 7.60 -7.74
CA PRO A 24 -9.21 7.33 -6.37
C PRO A 24 -8.43 6.20 -5.69
N ALA A 25 -7.91 5.24 -6.46
CA ALA A 25 -7.16 4.09 -5.92
C ALA A 25 -5.72 4.46 -5.54
N GLU A 26 -5.11 5.43 -6.24
CA GLU A 26 -3.78 5.95 -5.89
C GLU A 26 -3.79 6.73 -4.57
N LYS A 27 -4.87 7.44 -4.25
CA LYS A 27 -5.00 8.19 -3.00
C LYS A 27 -5.19 7.31 -1.76
N SER A 28 -5.75 6.09 -1.91
CA SER A 28 -5.92 5.18 -0.78
C SER A 28 -4.66 4.39 -0.42
N LEU A 29 -3.61 4.43 -1.27
CA LEU A 29 -2.30 3.80 -1.03
C LEU A 29 -1.25 4.79 -0.49
N ALA A 30 -1.63 6.06 -0.26
CA ALA A 30 -0.70 7.05 0.28
C ALA A 30 -0.43 6.76 1.76
N ILE A 31 0.66 6.04 2.01
CA ILE A 31 1.24 5.89 3.34
C ILE A 31 1.82 7.25 3.74
N ASP A 32 1.49 7.74 4.95
CA ASP A 32 2.14 8.91 5.51
C ASP A 32 3.59 8.54 5.90
N THR A 33 4.48 8.59 4.92
CA THR A 33 5.90 8.24 5.05
C THR A 33 6.61 9.13 6.08
N ALA A 34 6.08 10.31 6.38
CA ALA A 34 6.61 11.19 7.42
C ALA A 34 6.43 10.62 8.83
N PHE A 35 5.38 9.80 9.06
CA PHE A 35 5.20 9.07 10.32
C PHE A 35 6.24 7.96 10.48
N LEU A 36 6.47 7.17 9.43
CA LEU A 36 7.46 6.07 9.45
C LEU A 36 8.90 6.59 9.62
N GLN A 37 9.23 7.73 9.03
CA GLN A 37 10.57 8.34 9.15
C GLN A 37 10.87 8.87 10.57
N LYS A 38 9.86 9.28 11.34
CA LYS A 38 10.02 9.68 12.75
C LYS A 38 10.33 8.51 13.67
N LEU A 39 9.79 7.32 13.38
CA LEU A 39 9.98 6.09 14.15
C LEU A 39 11.38 5.48 13.97
N SER A 40 12.02 5.74 12.83
CA SER A 40 13.36 5.25 12.48
C SER A 40 14.51 6.04 13.13
N ARG A 41 14.24 7.03 14.00
CA ARG A 41 15.34 7.77 14.66
C ARG A 41 16.12 6.82 15.57
N ASN A 42 17.30 6.42 15.08
CA ASN A 42 18.27 5.54 15.71
C ASN A 42 18.49 5.87 17.19
N HIS A 43 17.73 5.23 18.07
CA HIS A 43 18.05 5.20 19.49
C HIS A 43 19.02 4.03 19.71
N GLN A 44 20.31 4.35 19.85
CA GLN A 44 21.31 3.38 20.30
C GLN A 44 21.05 3.11 21.79
N PHE A 45 20.38 2.00 22.09
CA PHE A 45 20.27 1.51 23.46
C PHE A 45 21.68 1.17 23.96
N GLN A 46 22.24 2.01 24.82
CA GLN A 46 23.42 1.63 25.59
C GLN A 46 22.98 0.54 26.57
N LYS A 47 23.58 -0.66 26.45
CA LYS A 47 23.46 -1.69 27.47
C LYS A 47 23.96 -1.10 28.80
N ALA A 48 23.22 -1.33 29.88
CA ALA A 48 23.75 -1.10 31.22
C ALA A 48 25.06 -1.88 31.35
N SER A 49 26.13 -1.23 31.82
CA SER A 49 27.41 -1.90 32.08
C SER A 49 27.19 -3.02 33.08
N GLU A 50 27.42 -4.28 32.67
CA GLU A 50 27.32 -5.47 33.53
C GLU A 50 28.35 -5.48 34.68
N ASN A 51 29.29 -4.53 34.67
CA ASN A 51 30.23 -4.28 35.76
C ASN A 51 30.06 -2.86 36.29
N ILE A 52 29.10 -2.66 37.20
CA ILE A 52 29.16 -1.54 38.15
C ILE A 52 29.82 -2.14 39.40
N PRO A 53 31.13 -1.90 39.64
CA PRO A 53 31.74 -2.38 40.87
C PRO A 53 30.98 -1.80 42.07
N GLU A 54 30.50 -2.66 42.96
CA GLU A 54 29.92 -2.31 44.28
C GLU A 54 30.97 -1.74 45.24
N THR A 55 31.96 -1.00 44.73
CA THR A 55 32.90 -0.29 45.56
C THR A 55 32.18 0.92 46.14
N LYS A 56 31.87 0.87 47.44
CA LYS A 56 31.55 2.06 48.23
C LYS A 56 32.55 3.15 47.86
N SER A 57 32.08 4.18 47.17
CA SER A 57 32.93 5.25 46.68
C SER A 57 33.55 5.92 47.90
N ARG A 58 34.87 5.81 48.05
CA ARG A 58 35.60 6.54 49.10
C ARG A 58 36.07 7.87 48.54
N CYS A 59 36.01 8.91 49.36
CA CYS A 59 36.55 10.23 49.02
C CYS A 59 38.05 10.09 48.73
N SER A 60 38.51 10.68 47.64
CA SER A 60 39.93 10.66 47.23
C SER A 60 40.84 11.38 48.22
N GLU A 61 40.34 12.44 48.87
CA GLU A 61 41.11 13.27 49.80
C GLU A 61 41.10 12.69 51.22
N HIS A 62 39.91 12.37 51.74
CA HIS A 62 39.73 11.98 53.14
C HIS A 62 39.66 10.47 53.37
N LYS A 63 39.56 9.66 52.29
CA LYS A 63 39.39 8.19 52.34
C LYS A 63 38.15 7.70 53.10
N GLU A 64 37.24 8.60 53.42
CA GLU A 64 35.94 8.35 54.06
C GLU A 64 34.88 7.90 53.05
N GLU A 65 33.79 7.30 53.54
CA GLU A 65 32.64 6.96 52.70
C GLU A 65 31.94 8.23 52.19
N VAL A 66 31.66 8.25 50.89
CA VAL A 66 30.93 9.34 50.25
C VAL A 66 29.44 9.19 50.55
N SER A 67 28.82 10.21 51.12
CA SER A 67 27.43 10.15 51.61
C SER A 67 26.55 11.30 51.10
N PHE A 68 27.15 12.32 50.49
CA PHE A 68 26.44 13.52 50.04
C PHE A 68 26.79 13.87 48.60
N MET A 69 25.87 14.55 47.94
CA MET A 69 26.07 15.22 46.66
C MET A 69 26.06 16.73 46.91
N CYS A 70 27.15 17.41 46.55
CA CYS A 70 27.20 18.87 46.56
C CYS A 70 26.46 19.40 45.33
N SER A 71 25.33 20.06 45.53
CA SER A 71 24.49 20.57 44.43
C SER A 71 25.16 21.75 43.71
N THR A 72 26.00 22.52 44.40
CA THR A 72 26.72 23.67 43.83
C THR A 72 27.84 23.24 42.89
N CYS A 73 28.61 22.21 43.29
CA CYS A 73 29.75 21.72 42.53
C CYS A 73 29.42 20.52 41.63
N THR A 74 28.23 19.92 41.79
CA THR A 74 27.79 18.70 41.10
C THR A 74 28.75 17.50 41.28
N VAL A 75 29.33 17.36 42.49
CA VAL A 75 30.26 16.27 42.83
C VAL A 75 29.84 15.55 44.11
N LEU A 76 30.22 14.26 44.22
CA LEU A 76 29.98 13.45 45.40
C LEU A 76 31.06 13.70 46.47
N VAL A 77 30.64 13.88 47.72
CA VAL A 77 31.50 14.30 48.83
C VAL A 77 31.25 13.50 50.11
N CYS A 78 32.28 13.35 50.95
CA CYS A 78 32.16 12.79 52.31
C CYS A 78 31.84 13.87 53.34
N ALA A 79 31.62 13.49 54.60
CA ALA A 79 31.29 14.43 55.68
C ALA A 79 32.40 15.48 55.91
N SER A 80 33.67 15.08 55.84
CA SER A 80 34.80 16.02 56.00
C SER A 80 34.91 17.06 54.88
N CYS A 81 34.49 16.73 53.65
CA CYS A 81 34.41 17.69 52.55
C CYS A 81 33.31 18.76 52.77
N VAL A 82 32.21 18.39 53.44
CA VAL A 82 31.07 19.29 53.70
C VAL A 82 31.48 20.39 54.68
N THR A 83 32.25 20.06 55.72
CA THR A 83 32.75 21.01 56.71
C THR A 83 34.03 21.73 56.31
N GLY A 84 34.77 21.18 55.34
CA GLY A 84 35.99 21.76 54.79
C GLY A 84 35.76 22.52 53.47
N ASN A 85 36.25 21.95 52.37
CA ASN A 85 36.37 22.64 51.08
C ASN A 85 35.04 23.04 50.43
N HIS A 86 33.91 22.46 50.85
CA HIS A 86 32.58 22.84 50.36
C HIS A 86 31.74 23.56 51.41
N ASN A 87 32.35 24.09 52.47
CA ASN A 87 31.63 24.84 53.50
C ASN A 87 30.85 26.02 52.89
N GLY A 88 29.56 26.13 53.21
CA GLY A 88 28.65 27.13 52.64
C GLY A 88 27.92 26.72 51.36
N HIS A 89 28.18 25.53 50.81
CA HIS A 89 27.39 24.99 49.70
C HIS A 89 26.13 24.24 50.15
N THR A 90 25.27 23.92 49.19
CA THR A 90 24.06 23.12 49.41
C THR A 90 24.32 21.65 49.11
N PHE A 91 23.83 20.76 49.97
CA PHE A 91 24.05 19.33 49.86
C PHE A 91 22.74 18.54 49.91
N SER A 92 22.73 17.41 49.24
CA SER A 92 21.67 16.39 49.35
C SER A 92 22.30 15.05 49.72
N LYS A 93 21.60 14.23 50.50
CA LYS A 93 22.08 12.87 50.79
C LYS A 93 22.10 12.08 49.49
N LEU A 94 23.18 11.34 49.29
CA LEU A 94 23.38 10.55 48.08
C LEU A 94 22.26 9.52 47.89
N VAL A 95 21.82 8.90 48.99
CA VAL A 95 20.71 7.92 48.98
C VAL A 95 19.42 8.53 48.42
N ASP A 96 19.08 9.76 48.84
CA ASP A 96 17.87 10.45 48.40
C ASP A 96 17.95 10.84 46.92
N VAL A 97 19.13 11.30 46.48
CA VAL A 97 19.38 11.64 45.06
C VAL A 97 19.28 10.39 44.19
N ILE A 98 19.87 9.27 44.60
CA ILE A 98 19.77 8.00 43.86
C ILE A 98 18.33 7.51 43.82
N ALA A 99 17.61 7.54 44.94
CA ALA A 99 16.21 7.13 45.00
C ALA A 99 15.34 7.97 44.05
N LYS A 100 15.52 9.29 44.05
CA LYS A 100 14.84 10.20 43.14
C LYS A 100 15.16 9.89 41.66
N LEU A 101 16.43 9.73 41.32
CA LEU A 101 16.85 9.39 39.95
C LEU A 101 16.29 8.04 39.49
N ARG A 102 16.20 7.05 40.38
CA ARG A 102 15.59 5.75 40.07
C ARG A 102 14.12 5.91 39.70
N VAL A 103 13.35 6.62 40.50
CA VAL A 103 11.92 6.89 40.23
C VAL A 103 11.74 7.69 38.93
N GLU A 104 12.56 8.73 38.72
CA GLU A 104 12.53 9.52 37.48
C GLU A 104 12.89 8.67 36.24
N ASN A 105 13.85 7.77 36.35
CA ASN A 105 14.21 6.87 35.26
C ASN A 105 13.12 5.82 35.02
N GLU A 106 12.57 5.20 36.06
CA GLU A 106 11.48 4.22 35.93
C GLU A 106 10.25 4.84 35.27
N THR A 107 9.88 6.04 35.69
CA THR A 107 8.75 6.78 35.08
C THR A 107 9.02 7.14 33.62
N GLN A 108 10.21 7.64 33.29
CA GLN A 108 10.57 7.93 31.90
C GLN A 108 10.60 6.67 31.02
N ILE A 109 11.14 5.56 31.53
CA ILE A 109 11.15 4.27 30.84
C ILE A 109 9.70 3.82 30.61
N HIS A 110 8.84 3.92 31.61
CA HIS A 110 7.44 3.53 31.49
C HIS A 110 6.71 4.35 30.43
N VAL A 111 6.87 5.68 30.43
CA VAL A 111 6.27 6.58 29.43
C VAL A 111 6.74 6.22 28.03
N LYS A 112 8.06 6.10 27.81
CA LYS A 112 8.62 5.75 26.50
C LYS A 112 8.20 4.36 26.03
N THR A 113 8.08 3.41 26.96
CA THR A 113 7.61 2.05 26.65
C THR A 113 6.15 2.08 26.20
N ASN A 114 5.30 2.85 26.88
CA ASN A 114 3.90 3.00 26.49
C ASN A 114 3.76 3.70 25.13
N GLU A 115 4.53 4.76 24.89
CA GLU A 115 4.57 5.44 23.58
C GLU A 115 5.01 4.49 22.46
N ALA A 116 6.05 3.70 22.69
CA ALA A 116 6.52 2.70 21.74
C ALA A 116 5.43 1.65 21.45
N ASN A 117 4.76 1.13 22.48
CA ASN A 117 3.68 0.16 22.34
C ASN A 117 2.48 0.73 21.55
N GLN A 118 2.10 1.99 21.81
CA GLN A 118 1.04 2.66 21.07
C GLN A 118 1.41 2.85 19.59
N ASN A 119 2.64 3.28 19.32
CA ASN A 119 3.15 3.43 17.96
C ASN A 119 3.18 2.08 17.22
N MET A 120 3.66 1.01 17.86
CA MET A 120 3.67 -0.34 17.28
C MET A 120 2.25 -0.79 16.90
N LYS A 121 1.27 -0.61 17.80
CA LYS A 121 -0.13 -0.94 17.53
C LYS A 121 -0.67 -0.15 16.33
N GLN A 122 -0.37 1.14 16.25
CA GLN A 122 -0.79 1.97 15.12
C GLN A 122 -0.18 1.50 13.80
N ILE A 123 1.09 1.08 13.80
CA ILE A 123 1.75 0.51 12.61
C ILE A 123 1.05 -0.79 12.20
N GLU A 124 0.75 -1.68 13.14
CA GLU A 124 0.02 -2.93 12.84
C GLU A 124 -1.36 -2.68 12.24
N ASP A 125 -2.12 -1.72 12.80
CA ASP A 125 -3.45 -1.36 12.30
C ASP A 125 -3.36 -0.74 10.90
N ASN A 126 -2.38 0.14 10.67
CA ASN A 126 -2.12 0.71 9.35
C ASN A 126 -1.72 -0.36 8.33
N LEU A 127 -0.88 -1.33 8.72
CA LEU A 127 -0.45 -2.42 7.85
C LEU A 127 -1.64 -3.28 7.43
N LYS A 128 -2.51 -3.67 8.37
CA LYS A 128 -3.74 -4.40 8.08
C LYS A 128 -4.63 -3.61 7.11
N SER A 129 -4.87 -2.33 7.40
CA SER A 129 -5.69 -1.49 6.52
C SER A 129 -5.10 -1.36 5.11
N PHE A 130 -3.77 -1.32 4.99
CA PHE A 130 -3.08 -1.28 3.71
C PHE A 130 -3.28 -2.59 2.93
N GLU A 131 -3.08 -3.75 3.57
CA GLU A 131 -3.32 -5.07 2.97
C GLU A 131 -4.76 -5.21 2.47
N TYR A 132 -5.76 -4.84 3.28
CA TYR A 132 -7.16 -4.80 2.86
C TYR A 132 -7.39 -3.86 1.66
N GLY A 133 -6.70 -2.72 1.63
CA GLY A 133 -6.74 -1.77 0.53
C GLY A 133 -6.23 -2.38 -0.78
N VAL A 134 -5.09 -3.08 -0.72
CA VAL A 134 -4.50 -3.79 -1.87
C VAL A 134 -5.44 -4.87 -2.38
N ASP A 135 -5.98 -5.72 -1.51
CA ASP A 135 -6.93 -6.77 -1.89
C ASP A 135 -8.21 -6.21 -2.52
N SER A 136 -8.73 -5.11 -1.99
CA SER A 136 -9.89 -4.42 -2.55
C SER A 136 -9.63 -3.94 -3.98
N VAL A 137 -8.46 -3.33 -4.23
CA VAL A 137 -8.05 -2.87 -5.57
C VAL A 137 -7.89 -4.06 -6.53
N ILE A 138 -7.23 -5.14 -6.10
CA ILE A 138 -7.07 -6.36 -6.91
C ILE A 138 -8.44 -6.92 -7.30
N ASN A 139 -9.36 -7.04 -6.33
CA ASN A 139 -10.71 -7.53 -6.58
C ASN A 139 -11.51 -6.62 -7.54
N ALA A 140 -11.34 -5.30 -7.44
CA ALA A 140 -11.96 -4.36 -8.37
C ALA A 140 -11.42 -4.51 -9.80
N ILE A 141 -10.10 -4.71 -9.95
CA ILE A 141 -9.45 -4.98 -11.24
C ILE A 141 -10.01 -6.27 -11.86
N ILE A 142 -10.07 -7.36 -11.08
CA ILE A 142 -10.60 -8.66 -11.55
C ILE A 142 -12.05 -8.51 -12.01
N LYS A 143 -12.91 -7.89 -11.21
CA LYS A 143 -14.32 -7.64 -11.56
C LYS A 143 -14.45 -6.84 -12.86
N ARG A 144 -13.62 -5.81 -13.04
CA ARG A 144 -13.61 -4.97 -14.25
C ARG A 144 -13.14 -5.77 -15.47
N LYS A 145 -12.05 -6.54 -15.33
CA LYS A 145 -11.54 -7.45 -16.37
C LYS A 145 -12.63 -8.40 -16.83
N ASP A 146 -13.32 -9.05 -15.90
CA ASP A 146 -14.38 -10.02 -16.23
C ASP A 146 -15.58 -9.36 -16.92
N LYS A 147 -15.94 -8.13 -16.52
CA LYS A 147 -17.00 -7.37 -17.21
C LYS A 147 -16.63 -7.07 -18.66
N ILE A 148 -15.39 -6.60 -18.90
CA ILE A 148 -14.89 -6.33 -20.25
C ILE A 148 -14.87 -7.61 -21.07
N LYS A 149 -14.34 -8.70 -20.51
CA LYS A 149 -14.31 -10.01 -21.16
C LYS A 149 -15.71 -10.45 -21.62
N ARG A 150 -16.72 -10.39 -20.73
CA ARG A 150 -18.11 -10.71 -21.08
C ARG A 150 -18.67 -9.83 -22.20
N MET A 151 -18.33 -8.55 -22.23
CA MET A 151 -18.78 -7.64 -23.30
C MET A 151 -18.14 -8.01 -24.65
N ILE A 152 -16.86 -8.36 -24.66
CA ILE A 152 -16.15 -8.80 -25.87
C ILE A 152 -16.73 -10.13 -26.35
N ASP A 153 -16.87 -11.12 -25.46
CA ASP A 153 -17.39 -12.45 -25.80
C ASP A 153 -18.81 -12.35 -26.39
N LYS A 154 -19.67 -11.49 -25.83
CA LYS A 154 -21.01 -11.22 -26.35
C LYS A 154 -20.97 -10.59 -27.75
N SER A 155 -20.14 -9.57 -27.96
CA SER A 155 -20.01 -8.89 -29.26
C SER A 155 -19.53 -9.85 -30.35
N VAL A 156 -18.55 -10.70 -30.03
CA VAL A 156 -18.06 -11.75 -30.93
C VAL A 156 -19.18 -12.74 -31.30
N ALA A 157 -19.96 -13.21 -30.33
CA ALA A 157 -21.08 -14.13 -30.58
C ALA A 157 -22.15 -13.50 -31.48
N GLU A 158 -22.49 -12.24 -31.26
CA GLU A 158 -23.45 -11.49 -32.09
C GLU A 158 -22.93 -11.33 -33.53
N MET A 159 -21.65 -10.96 -33.71
CA MET A 159 -21.04 -10.82 -35.04
C MET A 159 -21.00 -12.15 -35.80
N ILE A 160 -20.62 -13.25 -35.14
CA ILE A 160 -20.63 -14.59 -35.74
C ILE A 160 -22.05 -14.96 -36.20
N THR A 161 -23.05 -14.68 -35.36
CA THR A 161 -24.46 -14.97 -35.67
C THR A 161 -24.94 -14.15 -36.86
N LEU A 162 -24.58 -12.86 -36.92
CA LEU A 162 -24.90 -11.98 -38.04
C LEU A 162 -24.33 -12.52 -39.36
N VAL A 163 -23.04 -12.87 -39.38
CA VAL A 163 -22.36 -13.40 -40.58
C VAL A 163 -22.99 -14.72 -41.02
N LYS A 164 -23.28 -15.65 -40.08
CA LYS A 164 -23.95 -16.92 -40.40
C LYS A 164 -25.33 -16.69 -41.03
N ASN A 165 -26.12 -15.78 -40.48
CA ASN A 165 -27.45 -15.47 -40.99
C ASN A 165 -27.39 -14.79 -42.37
N GLN A 166 -26.44 -13.88 -42.58
CA GLN A 166 -26.23 -13.25 -43.88
C GLN A 166 -25.80 -14.26 -44.94
N SER A 167 -24.84 -15.14 -44.61
CA SER A 167 -24.39 -16.22 -45.50
C SER A 167 -25.54 -17.16 -45.89
N LYS A 168 -26.39 -17.54 -44.93
CA LYS A 168 -27.59 -18.36 -45.19
C LYS A 168 -28.55 -17.66 -46.16
N LYS A 169 -28.89 -16.39 -45.91
CA LYS A 169 -29.77 -15.60 -46.79
C LYS A 169 -29.21 -15.45 -48.20
N GLN A 170 -27.90 -15.21 -48.33
CA GLN A 170 -27.23 -15.14 -49.63
C GLN A 170 -27.31 -16.47 -50.38
N LYS A 171 -27.08 -17.59 -49.69
CA LYS A 171 -27.21 -18.93 -50.28
C LYS A 171 -28.62 -19.22 -50.76
N GLU A 172 -29.64 -18.90 -49.96
CA GLU A 172 -31.05 -19.05 -50.34
C GLU A 172 -31.39 -18.21 -51.59
N LYS A 173 -30.93 -16.95 -51.65
CA LYS A 173 -31.11 -16.09 -52.83
C LYS A 173 -30.44 -16.66 -54.08
N LEU A 174 -29.20 -17.17 -53.96
CA LEU A 174 -28.48 -17.80 -55.07
C LEU A 174 -29.21 -19.06 -55.58
N MET A 175 -29.78 -19.87 -54.67
CA MET A 175 -30.57 -21.05 -55.05
C MET A 175 -31.82 -20.69 -55.86
N LEU A 176 -32.53 -19.63 -55.47
CA LEU A 176 -33.70 -19.13 -56.22
C LEU A 176 -33.32 -18.65 -57.62
N MET A 177 -32.27 -17.83 -57.73
CA MET A 177 -31.80 -17.35 -59.04
C MET A 177 -31.33 -18.50 -59.94
N LEU A 178 -30.75 -19.56 -59.36
CA LEU A 178 -30.34 -20.75 -60.09
C LEU A 178 -31.56 -21.55 -60.61
N SER A 179 -32.61 -21.72 -59.79
CA SER A 179 -33.84 -22.39 -60.25
C SER A 179 -34.52 -21.61 -61.37
N ASP A 180 -34.58 -20.28 -61.25
CA ASP A 180 -35.19 -19.41 -62.25
C ASP A 180 -34.42 -19.50 -63.58
N SER A 181 -33.08 -19.38 -63.52
CA SER A 181 -32.22 -19.50 -64.70
C SER A 181 -32.37 -20.87 -65.38
N LYS A 182 -32.48 -21.94 -64.60
CA LYS A 182 -32.70 -23.29 -65.13
C LYS A 182 -34.05 -23.43 -65.84
N SER A 183 -35.11 -22.83 -65.29
CA SER A 183 -36.44 -22.85 -65.92
C SER A 183 -36.45 -22.09 -67.26
N LEU A 184 -35.78 -20.95 -67.34
CA LEU A 184 -35.66 -20.15 -68.57
C LEU A 184 -34.87 -20.89 -69.66
N LEU A 185 -33.79 -21.58 -69.30
CA LEU A 185 -33.03 -22.40 -70.25
C LEU A 185 -33.88 -23.52 -70.86
N VAL A 186 -34.67 -24.22 -70.03
CA VAL A 186 -35.59 -25.26 -70.51
C VAL A 186 -36.66 -24.68 -71.43
N ALA A 187 -37.24 -23.52 -71.08
CA ALA A 187 -38.20 -22.83 -71.92
C ALA A 187 -37.60 -22.44 -73.28
N GLY A 188 -36.40 -21.85 -73.30
CA GLY A 188 -35.69 -21.47 -74.53
C GLY A 188 -35.39 -22.67 -75.44
N GLN A 189 -34.90 -23.77 -74.88
CA GLN A 189 -34.67 -25.01 -75.63
C GLN A 189 -35.96 -25.60 -76.23
N THR A 190 -37.10 -25.40 -75.57
CA THR A 190 -38.40 -25.89 -76.05
C THR A 190 -38.89 -25.06 -77.23
N ILE A 191 -38.70 -23.73 -77.19
CA ILE A 191 -39.04 -22.82 -78.28
C ILE A 191 -38.17 -23.12 -79.51
N GLU A 192 -36.85 -23.24 -79.34
CA GLU A 192 -35.92 -23.57 -80.44
C GLU A 192 -36.21 -24.90 -81.15
N LYS A 193 -36.79 -25.87 -80.44
CA LYS A 193 -37.21 -27.16 -81.04
C LYS A 193 -38.52 -27.02 -81.81
N ARG A 194 -39.39 -26.11 -81.41
CA ARG A 194 -40.66 -25.82 -82.08
C ARG A 194 -40.44 -25.09 -83.40
N ASP A 195 -39.53 -24.13 -83.43
CA ASP A 195 -39.25 -23.33 -84.64
C ASP A 195 -38.47 -24.10 -85.72
N ARG A 196 -37.91 -25.27 -85.39
CA ARG A 196 -37.17 -26.15 -86.33
C ARG A 196 -38.01 -27.25 -86.97
N ASN A 197 -39.26 -27.45 -86.53
CA ASN A 197 -40.21 -28.43 -87.06
C ASN A 197 -41.33 -27.73 -87.82
#